data_AF-A0A8T3WMD0-F1
#
_entry.id   AF-A0A8T3WMD0-F1
#
_cell.length_a   1.000
_cell.length_b   1.000
_cell.length_c   1.000
_cell.angle_alpha   90.00
_cell.angle_beta   90.00
_cell.angle_gamma   90.00
#
_symmetry.space_group_name_H-M   'P 1'
#
loop_
_entity.id
_entity.type
_entity.pdbx_description
1 polymer ?
#
loop_
_entity_poly.entity_id
_entity_poly.type
_entity_poly.pdbx_seq_one_letter_code
_entity_poly.pdbx_strand_id
1 'polypeptide(L)' 'MRREGFIENFIVTIVASLILIVMGMIYFIVTLFIVKFSSALIGYSPDANWVVVSAAIIVAGIMIGSAIKNG' A
#
# COMPACT_ATOMS: atom_id res chain seq x y z
N MET A 1 -17.98 -22.15 23.12
CA MET A 1 -17.49 -21.53 21.87
C MET A 1 -16.79 -22.61 21.06
N ARG A 2 -17.33 -22.92 19.88
CA ARG A 2 -16.98 -24.10 19.08
C ARG A 2 -15.63 -23.85 18.39
N ARG A 3 -14.61 -24.64 18.73
CA ARG A 3 -13.21 -24.48 18.24
C ARG A 3 -13.11 -24.42 16.71
N GLU A 4 -14.05 -25.03 16.00
CA GLU A 4 -14.15 -25.00 14.54
C GLU A 4 -14.30 -23.57 13.99
N GLY A 5 -15.13 -22.73 14.63
CA GLY A 5 -15.29 -21.34 14.22
C GLY A 5 -14.06 -20.46 14.49
N PHE A 6 -13.17 -20.84 15.40
CA PHE A 6 -11.95 -20.07 15.66
C PHE A 6 -10.90 -20.27 14.55
N ILE A 7 -10.76 -21.50 14.05
CA ILE A 7 -9.82 -21.84 12.97
C ILE A 7 -10.27 -21.20 11.66
N GLU A 8 -11.56 -21.24 11.35
CA GLU A 8 -12.11 -20.65 10.12
C GLU A 8 -11.91 -19.13 10.08
N ASN A 9 -12.21 -18.43 11.18
CA ASN A 9 -11.94 -16.99 11.30
C ASN A 9 -10.45 -16.64 11.16
N PHE A 10 -9.56 -17.50 11.69
CA PHE A 10 -8.13 -17.29 11.59
C PHE A 10 -7.64 -17.40 10.14
N ILE A 11 -8.11 -18.40 9.39
CA ILE A 11 -7.78 -18.57 7.96
C ILE A 11 -8.28 -17.37 7.15
N VAL A 12 -9.52 -16.92 7.39
CA VAL A 12 -10.08 -15.74 6.72
C VAL A 12 -9.24 -14.49 6.99
N THR A 13 -8.80 -14.29 8.23
CA THR A 13 -7.97 -13.14 8.62
C THR A 13 -6.61 -13.16 7.91
N ILE A 14 -5.98 -14.34 7.77
CA ILE A 14 -4.72 -14.49 7.04
C ILE A 14 -4.92 -14.13 5.57
N VAL A 15 -5.95 -14.68 4.92
CA VAL A 15 -6.23 -14.41 3.50
C VAL A 15 -6.52 -12.93 3.28
N ALA A 16 -7.34 -12.31 4.13
CA ALA A 16 -7.62 -10.88 4.05
C ALA A 16 -6.34 -10.04 4.19
N SER A 17 -5.47 -10.39 5.14
CA SER A 17 -4.19 -9.72 5.34
C SER A 17 -3.27 -9.85 4.13
N LEU A 18 -3.19 -11.03 3.52
CA LEU A 18 -2.43 -11.25 2.29
C LEU A 18 -2.96 -10.41 1.13
N ILE A 19 -4.28 -10.33 0.97
CA ILE A 19 -4.90 -9.48 -0.05
C ILE A 19 -4.53 -8.01 0.19
N LEU A 20 -4.60 -7.53 1.43
CA LEU A 20 -4.22 -6.16 1.78
C LEU A 20 -2.74 -5.87 1.48
N ILE A 21 -1.85 -6.82 1.75
CA ILE A 21 -0.42 -6.72 1.42
C ILE A 21 -0.24 -6.59 -0.09
N VAL A 22 -0.85 -7.49 -0.86
CA VAL A 22 -0.75 -7.47 -2.34
C VAL A 22 -1.28 -6.15 -2.90
N MET A 23 -2.42 -5.67 -2.40
CA MET A 23 -2.96 -4.37 -2.79
C MET A 23 -1.98 -3.25 -2.46
N GLY A 24 -1.44 -3.21 -1.25
CA GLY A 24 -0.42 -2.23 -0.86
C GLY A 24 0.80 -2.21 -1.79
N MET A 25 1.29 -3.39 -2.20
CA MET A 25 2.40 -3.46 -3.17
C MET A 25 2.01 -2.87 -4.53
N ILE A 26 0.81 -3.17 -5.05
CA ILE A 26 0.35 -2.63 -6.32
C ILE A 26 0.26 -1.10 -6.25
N TYR A 27 -0.35 -0.56 -5.20
CA TYR A 27 -0.42 0.90 -4.98
C TYR A 27 0.97 1.52 -4.89
N PHE A 28 1.90 0.86 -4.21
CA PHE A 28 3.27 1.33 -4.09
C PHE A 28 4.00 1.39 -5.44
N ILE A 29 3.91 0.34 -6.25
CA ILE A 29 4.56 0.29 -7.57
C ILE A 29 4.01 1.40 -8.47
N VAL A 30 2.68 1.56 -8.52
CA VAL A 30 2.05 2.61 -9.33
C VAL A 30 2.47 3.99 -8.86
N THR A 31 2.48 4.22 -7.54
CA THR A 31 2.91 5.51 -6.96
C THR A 31 4.39 5.79 -7.24
N LEU A 32 5.25 4.79 -7.12
CA LEU A 32 6.68 4.91 -7.43
C LEU A 32 6.89 5.32 -8.89
N PHE A 33 6.13 4.73 -9.81
CA PHE A 33 6.16 5.09 -11.22
C PHE A 33 5.73 6.55 -11.42
N ILE A 34 4.67 6.98 -10.75
CA ILE A 34 4.18 8.37 -10.80
C ILE A 34 5.23 9.35 -10.29
N VAL A 35 5.87 9.09 -9.14
CA VAL A 35 6.88 9.98 -8.58
C VAL A 35 8.09 10.08 -9.50
N LYS A 36 8.59 8.95 -10.02
CA LYS A 36 9.72 8.93 -10.95
C LYS A 36 9.41 9.65 -12.27
N PHE A 37 8.21 9.44 -12.81
CA PHE A 37 7.79 10.12 -14.04
C PHE A 37 7.66 11.64 -13.81
N SER A 38 7.06 12.03 -12.69
CA SER A 38 6.89 13.43 -12.31
C SER A 38 8.22 14.15 -12.12
N SER A 39 9.21 13.50 -11.48
CA SER A 39 10.55 14.09 -11.30
C SER A 39 11.25 14.30 -12.66
N ALA A 40 11.11 13.35 -13.57
CA ALA A 40 11.67 13.47 -14.92
C ALA A 40 11.04 14.62 -15.72
N LEU A 41 9.71 14.80 -15.62
CA LEU A 41 9.00 15.88 -16.32
C LEU A 41 9.45 17.28 -15.88
N ILE A 42 9.78 17.45 -14.60
CA ILE A 42 10.24 18.75 -14.06
C ILE A 42 11.76 18.95 -14.20
N GLY A 43 12.47 18.02 -14.86
CA GLY A 43 13.92 18.08 -15.04
C GLY A 43 14.71 17.88 -13.75
N TYR A 44 14.11 17.31 -12.70
CA TYR A 44 14.74 17.06 -11.41
C TYR A 44 15.14 15.59 -11.30
N SER A 45 16.38 15.32 -10.92
CA SER A 45 16.92 13.97 -10.76
C SER A 45 17.20 13.66 -9.28
N PRO A 46 16.17 13.35 -8.48
CA PRO A 46 16.36 12.94 -7.09
C PRO A 46 17.09 11.60 -7.01
N ASP A 47 17.81 11.40 -5.91
CA ASP A 47 18.36 10.09 -5.57
C ASP A 47 17.24 9.06 -5.42
N ALA A 48 17.50 7.81 -5.83
CA ALA A 48 16.52 6.74 -5.87
C ALA A 48 15.90 6.46 -4.48
N ASN A 49 16.67 6.63 -3.40
CA ASN A 49 16.17 6.42 -2.05
C ASN A 49 15.05 7.42 -1.72
N TRP A 50 15.18 8.67 -2.16
CA TRP A 50 14.15 9.69 -1.94
C TRP A 50 12.89 9.42 -2.74
N VAL A 51 13.01 8.94 -3.98
CA VAL A 51 11.85 8.54 -4.81
C VAL A 51 11.07 7.41 -4.13
N VAL A 52 11.77 6.40 -3.61
CA VAL A 52 11.19 5.25 -2.91
C VAL A 52 10.50 5.67 -1.61
N VAL A 53 11.16 6.48 -0.78
CA VAL A 53 10.61 6.96 0.49
C VAL A 53 9.37 7.85 0.25
N SER A 54 9.43 8.78 -0.70
CA SER A 54 8.28 9.61 -1.05
C SER A 54 7.08 8.77 -1.51
N ALA A 55 7.31 7.78 -2.37
CA ALA A 55 6.25 6.87 -2.80
C ALA A 55 5.64 6.09 -1.63
N ALA A 56 6.47 5.61 -0.68
CA ALA A 56 6.00 4.89 0.50
C ALA A 56 5.12 5.76 1.40
N ILE A 57 5.52 7.02 1.63
CA ILE A 57 4.76 7.98 2.44
C ILE A 57 3.41 8.30 1.78
N ILE A 58 3.41 8.56 0.47
CA ILE A 58 2.19 8.85 -0.29
C ILE A 58 1.21 7.66 -0.20
N VAL A 59 1.70 6.44 -0.39
CA VAL A 59 0.88 5.22 -0.31
C VAL A 59 0.31 5.04 1.08
N ALA A 60 1.11 5.23 2.13
CA ALA A 60 0.63 5.19 3.50
C ALA A 60 -0.51 6.20 3.73
N GLY A 61 -0.35 7.43 3.24
CA GLY A 61 -1.38 8.46 3.29
C GLY A 61 -2.67 8.08 2.56
N ILE A 62 -2.55 7.53 1.34
CA ILE A 62 -3.70 7.07 0.54
C ILE A 62 -4.44 5.93 1.25
N MET A 63 -3.71 4.94 1.78
CA MET A 63 -4.31 3.79 2.44
C MET A 63 -5.04 4.18 3.73
N ILE A 64 -4.43 5.06 4.54
CA ILE A 64 -5.08 5.61 5.75
C ILE A 64 -6.32 6.43 5.36
N GLY A 65 -6.21 7.32 4.38
CA GLY A 65 -7.33 8.14 3.91
C GLY A 65 -8.48 7.31 3.35
N SER A 66 -8.17 6.23 2.62
CA SER A 66 -9.17 5.31 2.08
C SER A 66 -9.92 4.53 3.18
N ALA A 67 -9.27 4.23 4.30
CA ALA A 67 -9.93 3.57 5.43
C ALA A 67 -10.94 4.49 6.12
N ILE A 68 -10.67 5.80 6.17
CA ILE A 68 -11.54 6.79 6.83
C ILE A 68 -12.79 7.10 6.00
N LYS A 69 -12.69 7.11 4.67
CA LYS A 69 -13.81 7.47 3.78
C LYS A 69 -15.05 6.55 3.91
N ASN A 70 -14.89 5.35 4.47
CA ASN A 70 -15.98 4.38 4.65
C ASN A 70 -16.51 4.31 6.10
N GLY A 71 -16.16 5.28 6.97
CA GLY A 71 -16.64 5.40 8.35
C GLY A 71 -17.85 6.33 8.48
#